data_AF-A0A5B7DUK5-F1
#
_entry.id   AF-A0A5B7DUK5-F1
#
_cell.length_a   1.000
_cell.length_b   1.000
_cell.length_c   1.000
_cell.angle_alpha   90.00
_cell.angle_beta   90.00
_cell.angle_gamma   90.00
#
_symmetry.space_group_name_H-M   'P 1'
#
loop_
_entity.id
_entity.type
_entity.pdbx_description
1 polymer ?
#
loop_
_entity_poly.entity_id
_entity_poly.type
_entity_poly.pdbx_seq_one_letter_code
_entity_poly.pdbx_strand_id
1 'polypeptide(L)'
;MMISVPLHRQVMESLFGYSVHMAPSDIAGLGSGVVLKGHKGASRGQLVALYPGGLYLPHQPVLLPSLANPFILRCADGVLVDGCRRGLSGTIFRSCCGRDRMGLEEAADLTWLTDWPINPLNVGQYVNNQAPDRPSNVAYQEVTLQPRDIPWSMRRFLPYLWCSLPPDTPQAELPLRLVALVATTDIAVGQELYSHYFTLIHSKPS
;
A
#
# COMPACT_ATOMS: atom_id res chain seq x y z
N MET A 1 -23.33 21.70 5.18
CA MET A 1 -21.94 22.00 5.59
C MET A 1 -21.01 21.18 4.69
N MET A 2 -20.44 21.78 3.64
CA MET A 2 -19.52 21.07 2.74
C MET A 2 -18.20 20.85 3.49
N ILE A 3 -17.93 19.60 3.86
CA ILE A 3 -16.61 19.21 4.35
C ILE A 3 -15.65 19.40 3.18
N SER A 4 -14.69 20.31 3.29
CA SER A 4 -13.69 20.53 2.25
C SER A 4 -12.95 19.21 1.97
N VAL A 5 -12.99 18.74 0.73
CA VAL A 5 -12.19 17.58 0.32
C VAL A 5 -10.71 17.92 0.52
N PRO A 6 -9.92 17.11 1.24
CA PRO A 6 -8.51 17.39 1.46
C PRO A 6 -7.74 17.60 0.16
N LEU A 7 -6.78 18.54 0.14
CA LEU A 7 -6.02 18.94 -1.06
C LEU A 7 -5.44 17.75 -1.84
N HIS A 8 -4.88 16.76 -1.14
CA HIS A 8 -4.29 15.58 -1.77
C HIS A 8 -5.28 14.74 -2.57
N ARG A 9 -6.55 14.68 -2.15
CA ARG A 9 -7.61 14.00 -2.91
C ARG A 9 -8.05 14.80 -4.12
N GLN A 10 -8.06 16.13 -4.02
CA GLN A 10 -8.34 17.01 -5.16
C GLN A 10 -7.28 16.85 -6.26
N VAL A 11 -6.00 16.73 -5.87
CA VAL A 11 -4.89 16.45 -6.81
C VAL A 11 -5.07 15.09 -7.48
N MET A 12 -5.44 14.05 -6.73
CA MET A 12 -5.68 12.74 -7.31
C MET A 12 -6.87 12.76 -8.29
N GLU A 13 -7.98 13.42 -7.92
CA GLU A 13 -9.15 13.58 -8.78
C GLU A 13 -8.85 14.38 -10.05
N SER A 14 -7.99 15.41 -9.98
CA SER A 14 -7.60 16.16 -11.18
C SER A 14 -6.72 15.36 -12.13
N LEU A 15 -5.88 14.46 -11.61
CA LEU A 15 -4.98 13.62 -12.41
C LEU A 15 -5.67 12.38 -13.00
N PHE A 16 -6.48 11.68 -12.21
CA PHE A 16 -7.06 10.39 -12.60
C PHE A 16 -8.56 10.47 -12.93
N GLY A 17 -9.24 11.54 -12.49
CA GLY A 17 -10.70 11.64 -12.51
C GLY A 17 -11.39 11.06 -11.27
N TYR A 18 -10.63 10.39 -10.40
CA TYR A 18 -11.08 9.82 -9.12
C TYR A 18 -10.06 10.01 -8.00
N SER A 19 -10.53 9.86 -6.76
CA SER A 19 -9.74 9.62 -5.56
C SER A 19 -10.22 8.35 -4.85
N VAL A 20 -9.37 7.79 -4.00
CA VAL A 20 -9.69 6.60 -3.21
C VAL A 20 -9.97 6.98 -1.75
N HIS A 21 -10.94 6.29 -1.15
CA HIS A 21 -11.41 6.57 0.20
C HIS A 21 -11.59 5.29 0.97
N MET A 22 -11.17 5.28 2.23
CA MET A 22 -11.64 4.26 3.18
C MET A 22 -13.10 4.55 3.54
N ALA A 23 -13.94 3.52 3.50
CA ALA A 23 -15.35 3.58 3.87
C ALA A 23 -15.76 2.26 4.54
N PRO A 24 -16.91 2.18 5.23
CA PRO A 24 -17.48 0.89 5.62
C PRO A 24 -17.60 -0.02 4.39
N SER A 25 -17.21 -1.29 4.53
CA SER A 25 -17.34 -2.27 3.44
C SER A 25 -18.81 -2.59 3.19
N ASP A 26 -19.15 -2.82 1.92
CA ASP A 26 -20.46 -3.31 1.50
C ASP A 26 -20.66 -4.80 1.87
N ILE A 27 -19.58 -5.50 2.25
CA ILE A 27 -19.65 -6.85 2.81
C ILE A 27 -19.79 -6.78 4.33
N ALA A 28 -20.92 -7.29 4.83
CA ALA A 28 -21.21 -7.32 6.26
C ALA A 28 -20.11 -8.05 7.05
N GLY A 29 -19.61 -7.39 8.10
CA GLY A 29 -18.63 -7.97 9.02
C GLY A 29 -17.15 -7.77 8.65
N LEU A 30 -16.83 -7.25 7.45
CA LEU A 30 -15.43 -6.96 7.08
C LEU A 30 -14.91 -5.60 7.59
N GLY A 31 -15.78 -4.80 8.19
CA GLY A 31 -15.40 -3.50 8.75
C GLY A 31 -15.25 -2.45 7.66
N SER A 32 -14.01 -2.15 7.24
CA SER A 32 -13.72 -1.11 6.25
C SER A 32 -13.28 -1.71 4.91
N GLY A 33 -13.51 -0.96 3.84
CA GLY A 33 -13.07 -1.23 2.49
C GLY A 33 -12.53 0.04 1.82
N VAL A 34 -12.17 -0.07 0.54
CA VAL A 34 -11.68 1.05 -0.27
C VAL A 34 -12.65 1.32 -1.41
N VAL A 35 -13.10 2.56 -1.56
CA VAL A 35 -14.11 2.97 -2.54
C VAL A 35 -13.57 4.09 -3.43
N LEU A 36 -13.90 4.05 -4.73
CA LEU A 36 -13.61 5.16 -5.64
C LEU A 36 -14.62 6.30 -5.50
N LYS A 37 -14.15 7.54 -5.46
CA LYS A 37 -14.98 8.75 -5.53
C LYS A 37 -14.43 9.70 -6.59
N GLY A 38 -15.25 10.58 -7.12
CA GLY A 38 -14.83 11.57 -8.12
C GLY A 38 -15.85 11.74 -9.23
N HIS A 39 -15.43 12.33 -10.34
CA HIS A 39 -16.29 12.58 -11.50
C HIS A 39 -16.13 11.52 -12.61
N LYS A 40 -15.10 10.67 -12.52
CA LYS A 40 -14.86 9.56 -13.44
C LYS A 40 -14.44 8.32 -12.63
N GLY A 41 -14.83 7.12 -13.08
CA GLY A 41 -14.35 5.86 -12.53
C GLY A 41 -12.90 5.55 -12.95
N ALA A 42 -12.37 4.41 -12.48
CA ALA A 42 -11.09 3.89 -12.95
C ALA A 42 -11.31 2.95 -14.15
N SER A 43 -10.57 3.16 -15.23
CA SER A 43 -10.50 2.23 -16.34
C SER A 43 -9.58 1.04 -16.03
N ARG A 44 -9.82 -0.10 -16.67
CA ARG A 44 -8.92 -1.27 -16.60
C ARG A 44 -7.46 -0.84 -16.85
N GLY A 45 -6.55 -1.35 -16.03
CA GLY A 45 -5.12 -1.06 -16.08
C GLY A 45 -4.69 0.19 -15.28
N GLN A 46 -5.63 0.96 -14.71
CA GLN A 46 -5.26 2.11 -13.89
C GLN A 46 -4.88 1.73 -12.45
N LEU A 47 -3.97 2.50 -11.87
CA LEU A 47 -3.54 2.39 -10.47
C LEU A 47 -4.65 2.90 -9.55
N VAL A 48 -5.08 2.07 -8.59
CA VAL A 48 -6.16 2.42 -7.67
C VAL A 48 -5.75 2.37 -6.20
N ALA A 49 -4.69 1.64 -5.85
CA ALA A 49 -4.08 1.73 -4.53
C ALA A 49 -2.62 1.27 -4.53
N LEU A 50 -1.92 1.58 -3.45
CA LEU A 50 -0.62 1.09 -3.07
C LEU A 50 -0.78 0.36 -1.74
N TYR A 51 -0.30 -0.87 -1.65
CA TYR A 51 -0.26 -1.62 -0.39
C TYR A 51 0.90 -1.08 0.44
N PRO A 52 0.68 -0.33 1.53
CA PRO A 52 1.75 0.24 2.31
C PRO A 52 2.42 -0.80 3.20
N GLY A 53 3.66 -0.56 3.62
CA GLY A 53 4.24 -1.36 4.69
C GLY A 53 5.75 -1.35 4.81
N GLY A 54 6.20 -1.88 5.94
CA GLY A 54 7.61 -2.14 6.21
C GLY A 54 8.10 -3.34 5.41
N LEU A 55 9.24 -3.19 4.73
CA LEU A 55 9.85 -4.23 3.91
C LEU A 55 10.85 -5.05 4.73
N TYR A 56 10.76 -6.37 4.59
CA TYR A 56 11.70 -7.33 5.17
C TYR A 56 12.16 -8.31 4.10
N LEU A 57 13.46 -8.50 4.00
CA LEU A 57 14.06 -9.50 3.11
C LEU A 57 13.69 -10.91 3.59
N PRO A 58 13.76 -11.91 2.69
CA PRO A 58 13.66 -13.31 3.08
C PRO A 58 14.55 -13.62 4.28
N HIS A 59 14.03 -14.39 5.23
CA HIS A 59 14.72 -14.85 6.44
C HIS A 59 15.02 -13.79 7.51
N GLN A 60 14.65 -12.52 7.30
CA GLN A 60 14.73 -11.52 8.37
C GLN A 60 13.68 -11.76 9.46
N PRO A 61 13.97 -11.36 10.71
CA PRO A 61 13.07 -11.61 11.83
C PRO A 61 11.80 -10.75 11.71
N VAL A 62 10.71 -11.39 11.28
CA VAL A 62 9.35 -10.82 11.27
C VAL A 62 8.41 -11.46 12.28
N LEU A 63 8.89 -12.45 13.05
CA LEU A 63 8.05 -13.31 13.89
C LEU A 63 7.11 -12.51 14.79
N LEU A 64 7.62 -11.57 15.58
CA LEU A 64 6.82 -10.80 16.53
C LEU A 64 5.84 -9.83 15.81
N PRO A 65 6.26 -9.04 14.80
CA PRO A 65 5.32 -8.23 14.00
C PRO A 65 4.29 -9.02 13.20
N SER A 66 4.61 -10.26 12.81
CA SER A 66 3.73 -11.11 12.00
C SER A 66 2.65 -11.84 12.81
N LEU A 67 2.81 -11.93 14.13
CA LEU A 67 1.90 -12.71 14.97
C LEU A 67 0.51 -12.07 14.98
N ALA A 68 -0.49 -12.85 14.53
CA ALA A 68 -1.87 -12.39 14.37
C ALA A 68 -2.02 -11.11 13.53
N ASN A 69 -1.12 -10.92 12.56
CA ASN A 69 -1.12 -9.76 11.67
C ASN A 69 -1.71 -10.16 10.30
N PRO A 70 -2.97 -9.77 9.98
CA PRO A 70 -3.59 -10.09 8.70
C PRO A 70 -3.04 -9.25 7.53
N PHE A 71 -2.18 -8.27 7.82
CA PHE A 71 -1.61 -7.34 6.84
C PHE A 71 -0.18 -7.69 6.43
N ILE A 72 0.25 -8.95 6.63
CA ILE A 72 1.50 -9.46 6.07
C ILE A 72 1.24 -9.94 4.65
N LEU A 73 1.87 -9.28 3.67
CA LEU A 73 1.87 -9.68 2.28
C LEU A 73 3.25 -10.25 1.91
N ARG A 74 3.28 -11.42 1.27
CA ARG A 74 4.52 -12.04 0.77
C ARG A 74 4.60 -11.88 -0.74
N CYS A 75 5.63 -11.19 -1.20
CA CYS A 75 5.96 -11.04 -2.61
C CYS A 75 6.51 -12.34 -3.21
N ALA A 76 6.52 -12.45 -4.54
CA ALA A 76 6.98 -13.61 -5.29
C ALA A 76 8.44 -13.98 -4.97
N ASP A 77 9.29 -12.97 -4.78
CA ASP A 77 10.70 -13.11 -4.40
C ASP A 77 10.93 -13.43 -2.91
N GLY A 78 9.84 -13.53 -2.13
CA GLY A 78 9.87 -13.82 -0.70
C GLY A 78 10.05 -12.60 0.20
N VAL A 79 10.15 -11.38 -0.35
CA VAL A 79 10.08 -10.15 0.45
C VAL A 79 8.73 -10.08 1.14
N LEU A 80 8.75 -9.71 2.42
CA LEU A 80 7.55 -9.49 3.21
C LEU A 80 7.25 -8.00 3.33
N VAL A 81 5.99 -7.65 3.14
CA VAL A 81 5.45 -6.30 3.34
C VAL A 81 4.53 -6.34 4.55
N ASP A 82 4.88 -5.60 5.60
CA ASP A 82 4.08 -5.45 6.82
C ASP A 82 3.24 -4.18 6.75
N GLY A 83 1.98 -4.33 6.33
CA GLY A 83 1.01 -3.23 6.22
C GLY A 83 0.26 -2.93 7.51
N CYS A 84 0.65 -3.49 8.66
CA CYS A 84 -0.04 -3.24 9.91
C CYS A 84 0.38 -1.90 10.53
N ARG A 85 -0.57 -0.96 10.60
CA ARG A 85 -0.31 0.36 11.21
C ARG A 85 -0.20 0.35 12.74
N ARG A 86 -0.66 -0.71 13.41
CA ARG A 86 -0.84 -0.77 14.87
C ARG A 86 0.29 -1.56 15.54
N GLY A 87 0.36 -1.45 16.87
CA GLY A 87 1.24 -2.28 17.69
C GLY A 87 2.72 -2.16 17.32
N LEU A 88 3.39 -3.31 17.31
CA LEU A 88 4.83 -3.41 17.06
C LEU A 88 5.18 -3.03 15.61
N SER A 89 4.40 -3.48 14.63
CA SER A 89 4.58 -3.17 13.20
C SER A 89 4.68 -1.67 12.93
N GLY A 90 3.67 -0.90 13.36
CA GLY A 90 3.69 0.56 13.18
C GLY A 90 4.81 1.24 13.97
N THR A 91 5.22 0.67 15.11
CA THR A 91 6.31 1.21 15.93
C THR A 91 7.67 1.00 15.25
N ILE A 92 7.90 -0.19 14.69
CA ILE A 92 9.10 -0.47 13.90
C ILE A 92 9.15 0.44 12.69
N PHE A 93 8.06 0.58 11.94
CA PHE A 93 8.02 1.45 10.76
C PHE A 93 8.38 2.91 11.11
N ARG A 94 7.79 3.47 12.18
CA ARG A 94 8.15 4.82 12.68
C ARG A 94 9.63 4.92 13.07
N SER A 95 10.13 3.92 13.79
CA SER A 95 11.54 3.87 14.22
C SER A 95 12.49 3.88 13.03
N CYS A 96 12.24 3.03 12.04
CA CYS A 96 13.06 2.94 10.84
C CYS A 96 12.95 4.19 9.96
N CYS A 97 11.77 4.81 9.85
CA CYS A 97 11.64 6.11 9.19
C CYS A 97 12.49 7.20 9.88
N GLY A 98 12.51 7.21 11.22
CA GLY A 98 13.35 8.13 12.01
C GLY A 98 14.85 7.85 11.86
N ARG A 99 15.25 6.58 11.80
CA ARG A 99 16.64 6.13 11.51
C ARG A 99 17.12 6.65 10.16
N ASP A 100 16.25 6.59 9.16
CA ASP A 100 16.60 6.84 7.76
C ASP A 100 16.37 8.30 7.34
N ARG A 101 15.80 9.15 8.20
CA ARG A 101 15.45 10.54 7.90
C ARG A 101 16.70 11.36 7.55
N MET A 102 16.61 12.18 6.49
CA MET A 102 17.66 13.16 6.14
C MET A 102 17.18 14.57 6.48
N GLY A 103 17.78 15.17 7.51
CA GLY A 103 17.42 16.52 7.97
C GLY A 103 15.95 16.63 8.35
N LEU A 104 15.21 17.51 7.66
CA LEU A 104 13.76 17.71 7.85
C LEU A 104 12.89 16.87 6.90
N GLU A 105 13.50 16.08 6.02
CA GLU A 105 12.78 15.32 5.00
C GLU A 105 12.60 13.84 5.42
N GLU A 106 11.34 13.44 5.57
CA GLU A 106 10.95 12.07 5.94
C GLU A 106 11.37 11.03 4.91
N ALA A 107 11.84 9.88 5.38
CA ALA A 107 12.32 8.79 4.54
C ALA A 107 11.19 7.98 3.86
N ALA A 108 9.97 8.10 4.38
CA ALA A 108 8.77 7.46 3.86
C ALA A 108 7.52 8.27 4.26
N ASP A 109 6.36 7.94 3.68
CA ASP A 109 5.07 8.42 4.17
C ASP A 109 4.77 7.80 5.53
N LEU A 110 4.69 8.61 6.60
CA LEU A 110 4.24 8.14 7.93
C LEU A 110 2.73 8.21 8.11
N THR A 111 2.04 8.94 7.24
CA THR A 111 0.62 9.26 7.41
C THR A 111 -0.31 8.09 7.07
N TRP A 112 0.16 7.08 6.32
CA TRP A 112 -0.57 5.81 6.12
C TRP A 112 -0.76 5.02 7.43
N LEU A 113 0.02 5.33 8.47
CA LEU A 113 -0.19 4.78 9.80
C LEU A 113 -1.43 5.37 10.51
N THR A 114 -2.12 6.32 9.87
CA THR A 114 -3.33 6.98 10.33
C THR A 114 -4.50 6.71 9.38
N ASP A 115 -5.68 7.22 9.70
CA ASP A 115 -6.84 7.14 8.80
C ASP A 115 -6.77 8.15 7.62
N TRP A 116 -5.74 9.00 7.57
CA TRP A 116 -5.65 10.12 6.65
C TRP A 116 -4.28 10.20 5.94
N PRO A 117 -3.97 9.24 5.04
CA PRO A 117 -2.73 9.29 4.30
C PRO A 117 -2.66 10.51 3.37
N ILE A 118 -1.50 11.15 3.30
CA ILE A 118 -1.23 12.29 2.44
C ILE A 118 -1.22 11.89 0.96
N ASN A 119 -0.75 10.68 0.65
CA ASN A 119 -0.98 10.07 -0.65
C ASN A 119 -2.22 9.17 -0.53
N PRO A 120 -3.38 9.53 -1.12
CA PRO A 120 -4.61 8.77 -0.96
C PRO A 120 -4.46 7.30 -1.36
N LEU A 121 -3.53 6.98 -2.26
CA LEU A 121 -3.30 5.61 -2.71
C LEU A 121 -2.80 4.67 -1.60
N ASN A 122 -2.26 5.16 -0.49
CA ASN A 122 -1.61 4.36 0.57
C ASN A 122 -2.63 3.68 1.50
N VAL A 123 -3.59 2.95 0.91
CA VAL A 123 -4.73 2.29 1.56
C VAL A 123 -4.93 0.84 1.08
N GLY A 124 -3.99 0.29 0.30
CA GLY A 124 -4.12 -1.02 -0.34
C GLY A 124 -4.32 -2.19 0.64
N GLN A 125 -3.87 -2.05 1.89
CA GLN A 125 -4.07 -3.04 2.96
C GLN A 125 -5.53 -3.17 3.40
N TYR A 126 -6.40 -2.23 3.03
CA TYR A 126 -7.83 -2.25 3.33
C TYR A 126 -8.69 -2.71 2.16
N VAL A 127 -8.08 -3.13 1.04
CA VAL A 127 -8.83 -3.76 -0.05
C VAL A 127 -9.22 -5.17 0.38
N ASN A 128 -10.53 -5.40 0.43
CA ASN A 128 -11.08 -6.68 0.86
C ASN A 128 -10.87 -7.78 -0.20
N ASN A 129 -11.04 -9.03 0.22
CA ASN A 129 -11.10 -10.14 -0.72
C ASN A 129 -12.46 -10.16 -1.43
N GLN A 130 -12.49 -10.76 -2.61
CA GLN A 130 -13.72 -11.07 -3.30
C GLN A 130 -14.64 -11.98 -2.45
N ALA A 131 -15.94 -11.85 -2.69
CA ALA A 131 -16.98 -12.73 -2.21
C ALA A 131 -17.81 -13.26 -3.39
N PRO A 132 -18.66 -14.30 -3.23
CA PRO A 132 -19.43 -14.87 -4.33
C PRO A 132 -20.23 -13.86 -5.16
N ASP A 133 -20.73 -12.79 -4.53
CA ASP A 133 -21.50 -11.69 -5.12
C ASP A 133 -20.69 -10.38 -5.31
N ARG A 134 -19.39 -10.44 -5.01
CA ARG A 134 -18.44 -9.31 -5.07
C ARG A 134 -17.16 -9.79 -5.76
N PRO A 135 -17.14 -9.93 -7.09
CA PRO A 135 -15.97 -10.39 -7.81
C PRO A 135 -14.81 -9.42 -7.67
N SER A 136 -13.57 -9.94 -7.74
CA SER A 136 -12.39 -9.09 -7.75
C SER A 136 -12.37 -8.17 -8.97
N ASN A 137 -12.07 -6.90 -8.73
CA ASN A 137 -11.95 -5.85 -9.73
C ASN A 137 -10.56 -5.19 -9.72
N VAL A 138 -9.67 -5.65 -8.82
CA VAL A 138 -8.26 -5.23 -8.75
C VAL A 138 -7.33 -6.43 -8.57
N ALA A 139 -6.08 -6.28 -9.02
CA ALA A 139 -5.02 -7.27 -8.82
C ALA A 139 -3.75 -6.62 -8.25
N TYR A 140 -3.03 -7.37 -7.43
CA TYR A 140 -1.72 -6.99 -6.93
C TYR A 140 -0.67 -7.06 -8.05
N GLN A 141 0.12 -6.02 -8.19
CA GLN A 141 1.25 -5.93 -9.10
C GLN A 141 2.49 -5.51 -8.33
N GLU A 142 3.49 -6.39 -8.30
CA GLU A 142 4.80 -6.09 -7.73
C GLU A 142 5.59 -5.22 -8.69
N VAL A 143 6.18 -4.15 -8.17
CA VAL A 143 7.00 -3.20 -8.91
C VAL A 143 8.29 -2.97 -8.12
N THR A 144 9.42 -2.97 -8.80
CA THR A 144 10.71 -2.64 -8.20
C THR A 144 11.06 -1.19 -8.55
N LEU A 145 11.28 -0.37 -7.54
CA LEU A 145 11.75 1.01 -7.71
C LEU A 145 13.21 1.11 -7.31
N GLN A 146 14.01 1.84 -8.08
CA GLN A 146 15.39 2.15 -7.70
C GLN A 146 15.38 3.40 -6.82
N PRO A 147 15.93 3.38 -5.59
CA PRO A 147 15.89 4.53 -4.68
C PRO A 147 16.55 5.80 -5.25
N ARG A 148 17.53 5.63 -6.16
CA ARG A 148 18.21 6.71 -6.86
C ARG A 148 17.33 7.46 -7.86
N ASP A 149 16.26 6.83 -8.36
CA ASP A 149 15.35 7.42 -9.33
C ASP A 149 14.27 8.28 -8.64
N ILE A 150 14.25 8.29 -7.31
CA ILE A 150 13.25 8.98 -6.49
C ILE A 150 13.93 10.10 -5.71
N PRO A 151 13.65 11.38 -6.02
CA PRO A 151 14.13 12.49 -5.23
C PRO A 151 13.78 12.32 -3.75
N TRP A 152 14.71 12.64 -2.85
CA TRP A 152 14.51 12.42 -1.42
C TRP A 152 13.24 13.11 -0.90
N SER A 153 13.01 14.34 -1.32
CA SER A 153 11.82 15.14 -0.99
C SER A 153 10.48 14.49 -1.41
N MET A 154 10.48 13.55 -2.35
CA MET A 154 9.30 12.81 -2.80
C MET A 154 9.06 11.53 -1.99
N ARG A 155 10.04 11.03 -1.23
CA ARG A 155 9.91 9.78 -0.46
C ARG A 155 8.83 9.86 0.61
N ARG A 156 8.53 11.06 1.12
CA ARG A 156 7.39 11.34 2.03
C ARG A 156 6.01 10.95 1.47
N PHE A 157 5.89 10.60 0.19
CA PHE A 157 4.65 10.13 -0.44
C PHE A 157 4.64 8.61 -0.70
N LEU A 158 5.76 7.92 -0.46
CA LEU A 158 5.93 6.49 -0.66
C LEU A 158 5.74 5.75 0.66
N PRO A 159 4.85 4.76 0.74
CA PRO A 159 4.56 4.08 2.00
C PRO A 159 5.49 2.88 2.28
N TYR A 160 6.73 2.92 1.79
CA TYR A 160 7.65 1.79 1.82
C TYR A 160 8.99 2.21 2.44
N LEU A 161 9.51 1.36 3.32
CA LEU A 161 10.89 1.47 3.80
C LEU A 161 11.40 0.10 4.24
N TRP A 162 12.71 -0.12 4.16
CA TRP A 162 13.36 -1.33 4.66
C TRP A 162 13.49 -1.30 6.18
N CYS A 163 12.70 -2.13 6.88
CA CYS A 163 12.74 -2.19 8.33
C CYS A 163 14.02 -2.86 8.84
N SER A 164 14.56 -3.79 8.05
CA SER A 164 15.85 -4.41 8.30
C SER A 164 16.65 -4.48 7.01
N LEU A 165 17.93 -4.12 7.10
CA LEU A 165 18.88 -4.14 5.99
C LEU A 165 19.94 -5.20 6.25
N PRO A 166 20.48 -5.85 5.22
CA PRO A 166 21.69 -6.64 5.37
C PRO A 166 22.83 -5.75 5.91
N PRO A 167 23.75 -6.31 6.70
CA PRO A 167 24.99 -5.62 7.06
C PRO A 167 25.69 -5.09 5.81
N ASP A 168 26.30 -3.91 5.92
CA ASP A 168 27.13 -3.29 4.87
C ASP A 168 26.42 -2.99 3.54
N THR A 169 25.08 -3.05 3.48
CA THR A 169 24.31 -2.64 2.30
C THR A 169 23.79 -1.21 2.46
N PRO A 170 24.25 -0.23 1.67
CA PRO A 170 23.72 1.12 1.71
C PRO A 170 22.25 1.11 1.31
N GLN A 171 21.40 1.79 2.10
CA GLN A 171 19.97 1.87 1.80
C GLN A 171 19.67 2.46 0.41
N ALA A 172 20.53 3.36 -0.08
CA ALA A 172 20.41 3.96 -1.39
C ALA A 172 20.58 2.95 -2.55
N GLU A 173 21.16 1.79 -2.29
CA GLU A 173 21.48 0.77 -3.29
C GLU A 173 20.47 -0.38 -3.31
N LEU A 174 19.64 -0.52 -2.27
CA LEU A 174 18.67 -1.61 -2.19
C LEU A 174 17.35 -1.21 -2.87
N PRO A 175 16.94 -1.89 -3.96
CA PRO A 175 15.68 -1.58 -4.63
C PRO A 175 14.48 -1.66 -3.68
N LEU A 176 13.53 -0.74 -3.80
CA LEU A 176 12.29 -0.77 -3.03
C LEU A 176 11.28 -1.68 -3.73
N ARG A 177 10.65 -2.58 -2.96
CA ARG A 177 9.53 -3.40 -3.41
C ARG A 177 8.23 -2.63 -3.16
N LEU A 178 7.60 -2.18 -4.23
CA LEU A 178 6.28 -1.58 -4.22
C LEU A 178 5.24 -2.63 -4.64
N VAL A 179 4.08 -2.61 -4.00
CA VAL A 179 2.95 -3.47 -4.37
C VAL A 179 1.78 -2.57 -4.71
N ALA A 180 1.52 -2.44 -6.01
CA ALA A 180 0.42 -1.68 -6.56
C ALA A 180 -0.85 -2.55 -6.64
N LEU A 181 -2.01 -1.94 -6.52
CA LEU A 181 -3.28 -2.53 -6.88
C LEU A 181 -3.79 -1.85 -8.14
N VAL A 182 -3.98 -2.64 -9.19
CA VAL A 182 -4.33 -2.19 -10.53
C VAL A 182 -5.71 -2.72 -10.89
N ALA A 183 -6.55 -1.87 -11.47
CA ALA A 183 -7.89 -2.24 -11.91
C ALA A 183 -7.83 -3.33 -13.00
N THR A 184 -8.55 -4.44 -12.82
CA THR A 184 -8.64 -5.54 -13.80
C THR A 184 -9.85 -5.40 -14.72
N THR A 185 -10.81 -4.56 -14.32
CA THR A 185 -12.00 -4.15 -15.07
C THR A 185 -12.15 -2.63 -14.97
N ASP A 186 -13.10 -2.07 -15.69
CA ASP A 186 -13.56 -0.71 -15.38
C ASP A 186 -14.30 -0.73 -14.03
N ILE A 187 -14.08 0.29 -13.22
CA ILE A 187 -14.61 0.43 -11.86
C ILE A 187 -15.34 1.78 -11.79
N ALA A 188 -16.63 1.73 -11.48
CA ALA A 188 -17.47 2.92 -11.40
C ALA A 188 -17.21 3.73 -10.12
N VAL A 189 -17.55 5.02 -10.17
CA VAL A 189 -17.60 5.86 -8.97
C VAL A 189 -18.57 5.26 -7.95
N GLY A 190 -18.15 5.19 -6.70
CA GLY A 190 -18.91 4.60 -5.60
C GLY A 190 -18.72 3.09 -5.43
N GLN A 191 -18.01 2.41 -6.34
CA GLN A 191 -17.72 0.98 -6.17
C GLN A 191 -16.55 0.73 -5.22
N GLU A 192 -16.72 -0.29 -4.37
CA GLU A 192 -15.66 -0.85 -3.54
C GLU A 192 -14.67 -1.68 -4.38
N LEU A 193 -13.41 -1.64 -3.97
CA LEU A 193 -12.32 -2.43 -4.54
C LEU A 193 -12.27 -3.79 -3.85
N TYR A 194 -12.19 -4.85 -4.65
CA TYR A 194 -12.05 -6.23 -4.22
C TYR A 194 -10.87 -6.88 -4.94
N SER A 195 -9.98 -7.49 -4.16
CA SER A 195 -8.86 -8.25 -4.68
C SER A 195 -9.19 -9.75 -4.67
N HIS A 196 -8.42 -10.53 -5.43
CA HIS A 196 -8.34 -11.97 -5.20
C HIS A 196 -7.04 -12.22 -4.44
N TYR A 197 -7.09 -12.67 -3.18
CA TYR A 197 -5.90 -13.15 -2.49
C TYR A 197 -5.40 -14.42 -3.20
N PHE A 198 -4.44 -14.27 -4.11
CA PHE A 198 -3.52 -15.35 -4.44
C PHE A 198 -2.35 -15.22 -3.48
N THR A 199 -2.19 -16.18 -2.57
CA THR A 199 -0.84 -16.56 -2.15
C THR A 199 -0.15 -16.94 -3.46
N LEU A 200 0.75 -16.09 -3.99
CA LEU A 200 1.55 -16.42 -5.16
C LEU A 200 2.51 -17.55 -4.77
N ILE A 201 2.00 -18.78 -4.71
CA ILE A 201 2.82 -19.99 -4.76
C ILE A 201 3.04 -20.23 -6.25
N HIS A 202 4.15 -19.73 -6.77
CA HIS A 202 4.57 -20.06 -8.13
C HIS A 202 4.62 -21.58 -8.29
N SER A 203 3.97 -22.06 -9.35
CA SER A 203 4.14 -23.42 -9.85
C SER A 203 5.61 -23.69 -10.15
N LYS A 204 6.06 -24.90 -9.80
CA LYS A 204 7.40 -25.40 -10.14
C LYS A 204 7.70 -25.19 -11.63
N PRO A 205 8.93 -24.80 -12.01
CA PRO A 205 9.35 -24.91 -13.39
C PRO A 205 9.37 -26.38 -13.81
N SER A 206 9.04 -26.59 -15.09
CA SER A 206 9.02 -27.89 -15.79
C SER A 206 10.42 -28.49 -15.89
#